data_AF-A0A399DTD6-F1
#
_entry.id   AF-A0A399DTD6-F1
#
_cell.length_a   1.000
_cell.length_b   1.000
_cell.length_c   1.000
_cell.angle_alpha   90.00
_cell.angle_beta   90.00
_cell.angle_gamma   90.00
#
_symmetry.space_group_name_H-M   'P 1'
#
loop_
_entity.id
_entity.type
_entity.pdbx_description
1 polymer ?
#
loop_
_entity_poly.entity_id
_entity_poly.type
_entity_poly.pdbx_seq_one_letter_code
_entity_poly.pdbx_strand_id
1 'polypeptide(L)'
;MEHTDHATGKGEQHQPIRIYIYVWVLLFVLSALSYLLDYFEVHPDWLRRFLITAFALVKSALIVAYFMHMRFERMGMVLAILLPPLLLMALVAIILPEGTYVSGVREFFFGR
;
A
#
# COMPACT_ATOMS: atom_id res chain seq x y z
N MET A 1 -46.33 -0.89 -42.75
CA MET A 1 -45.33 -1.76 -42.09
C MET A 1 -44.03 -0.98 -42.08
N GLU A 2 -43.84 -0.11 -41.09
CA GLU A 2 -42.57 0.55 -40.85
C GLU A 2 -42.29 0.38 -39.36
N HIS A 3 -41.58 -0.68 -39.05
CA HIS A 3 -40.95 -0.87 -37.75
C HIS A 3 -39.57 -0.22 -37.89
N THR A 4 -39.48 1.07 -37.56
CA THR A 4 -38.20 1.75 -37.42
C THR A 4 -37.62 1.33 -36.08
N ASP A 5 -36.94 0.18 -36.09
CA ASP A 5 -36.16 -0.29 -34.96
C ASP A 5 -35.12 0.76 -34.55
N HIS A 6 -35.35 1.31 -33.37
CA HIS A 6 -34.40 2.12 -32.63
C HIS A 6 -33.19 1.25 -32.24
N ALA A 7 -32.25 1.09 -33.17
CA ALA A 7 -30.99 0.37 -32.92
C ALA A 7 -29.79 1.28 -33.16
N THR A 8 -29.74 2.44 -32.48
CA THR A 8 -28.44 3.06 -32.19
C THR A 8 -27.90 2.37 -30.94
N GLY A 9 -26.99 1.43 -31.18
CA GLY A 9 -26.34 0.59 -30.17
C GLY A 9 -25.77 1.43 -29.03
N LYS A 10 -26.51 1.46 -27.93
CA LYS A 10 -26.06 1.97 -26.63
C LYS A 10 -25.37 0.83 -25.89
N GLY A 11 -24.22 0.43 -26.39
CA GLY A 11 -23.25 -0.45 -25.76
C GLY A 11 -21.93 0.00 -26.38
N GLU A 12 -21.02 0.61 -25.66
CA GLU A 12 -20.23 -0.06 -24.65
C GLU A 12 -19.66 0.97 -23.68
N GLN A 13 -20.27 1.06 -22.50
CA GLN A 13 -19.70 1.70 -21.32
C GLN A 13 -18.64 0.77 -20.71
N HIS A 14 -17.75 0.22 -21.54
CA HIS A 14 -16.66 -0.64 -21.13
C HIS A 14 -15.67 0.23 -20.34
N GLN A 15 -15.70 0.03 -19.03
CA GLN A 15 -14.69 0.50 -18.08
C GLN A 15 -13.30 0.41 -18.74
N PRO A 16 -12.50 1.49 -18.78
CA PRO A 16 -11.37 1.55 -19.71
C PRO A 16 -10.32 0.49 -19.37
N ILE A 17 -10.28 -0.62 -20.12
CA ILE A 17 -9.29 -1.71 -19.99
C ILE A 17 -7.85 -1.16 -19.97
N ARG A 18 -7.64 -0.05 -20.69
CA ARG A 18 -6.36 0.68 -20.76
C ARG A 18 -5.81 1.04 -19.39
N ILE A 19 -6.67 1.47 -18.47
CA ILE A 19 -6.30 1.90 -17.11
C ILE A 19 -5.71 0.71 -16.34
N TYR A 20 -6.36 -0.45 -16.37
CA TYR A 20 -5.86 -1.66 -15.70
C TYR A 20 -4.51 -2.13 -16.24
N ILE A 21 -4.31 -2.05 -17.57
CA ILE A 21 -3.02 -2.39 -18.19
C ILE A 21 -1.91 -1.44 -17.72
N TYR A 22 -2.17 -0.12 -17.64
CA TYR A 22 -1.19 0.85 -17.14
C TYR A 22 -0.78 0.57 -15.69
N VAL A 23 -1.75 0.28 -14.82
CA VAL A 23 -1.50 -0.04 -13.41
C VAL A 23 -0.74 -1.35 -13.28
N TRP A 24 -1.11 -2.35 -14.06
CA TRP A 24 -0.45 -3.63 -14.05
C TRP A 24 1.03 -3.50 -14.43
N VAL A 25 1.34 -2.74 -15.49
CA VAL A 25 2.73 -2.43 -15.86
C VAL A 25 3.43 -1.62 -14.77
N LEU A 26 2.77 -0.62 -14.19
CA LEU A 26 3.35 0.21 -13.13
C LEU A 26 3.66 -0.63 -11.87
N LEU A 27 2.77 -1.55 -11.48
CA LEU A 27 3.00 -2.48 -10.37
C LEU A 27 4.16 -3.44 -10.66
N PHE A 28 4.28 -3.91 -11.90
CA PHE A 28 5.37 -4.77 -12.33
C PHE A 28 6.72 -4.04 -12.23
N VAL A 29 6.80 -2.84 -12.81
CA VAL A 29 8.00 -1.98 -12.76
C VAL A 29 8.37 -1.66 -11.33
N LEU A 30 7.39 -1.31 -10.48
CA LEU A 30 7.62 -1.01 -9.07
C LEU A 30 8.14 -2.23 -8.30
N SER A 31 7.60 -3.43 -8.59
CA SER A 31 8.11 -4.68 -8.01
C SER A 31 9.53 -5.00 -8.49
N ALA A 32 9.84 -4.75 -9.77
CA ALA A 32 11.17 -4.93 -10.33
C ALA A 32 12.19 -3.95 -9.74
N LEU A 33 11.81 -2.68 -9.55
CA LEU A 33 12.65 -1.69 -8.85
C LEU A 33 12.91 -2.09 -7.40
N SER A 34 11.88 -2.55 -6.68
CA SER A 34 12.06 -3.02 -5.30
C SER A 34 13.03 -4.19 -5.24
N TYR A 35 12.98 -5.11 -6.21
CA TYR A 35 13.89 -6.26 -6.28
C TYR A 35 15.31 -5.84 -6.67
N LEU A 36 15.45 -4.91 -7.60
CA LEU A 36 16.75 -4.39 -8.02
C LEU A 36 17.44 -3.62 -6.88
N LEU A 37 16.69 -2.86 -6.09
CA LEU A 37 17.22 -2.17 -4.91
C LEU A 37 17.60 -3.11 -3.78
N ASP A 38 16.96 -4.27 -3.67
CA ASP A 38 17.38 -5.36 -2.77
C ASP A 38 18.66 -6.04 -3.30
N TYR A 39 18.79 -6.18 -4.62
CA TYR A 39 19.99 -6.76 -5.28
C TYR A 39 21.24 -5.88 -5.16
N PHE A 40 21.10 -4.56 -5.07
CA PHE A 40 22.25 -3.66 -4.91
C PHE A 40 22.90 -3.70 -3.52
N GLU A 41 22.47 -4.62 -2.62
CA GLU A 41 23.07 -4.86 -1.30
C GLU A 41 23.50 -3.57 -0.59
N VAL A 42 22.59 -2.59 -0.54
CA VAL A 42 22.83 -1.30 0.10
C VAL A 42 23.13 -1.49 1.58
N HIS A 43 24.42 -1.54 1.91
CA HIS A 43 24.92 -1.39 3.27
C HIS A 43 24.70 0.08 3.64
N PRO A 44 23.84 0.40 4.61
CA PRO A 44 23.46 -0.38 5.80
C PRO A 44 22.06 -1.04 5.74
N ASP A 45 21.88 -2.17 6.45
CA ASP A 45 20.63 -2.95 6.57
C ASP A 45 19.37 -2.16 6.97
N TRP A 46 19.55 -1.01 7.63
CA TRP A 46 18.44 -0.12 7.98
C TRP A 46 17.83 0.53 6.74
N LEU A 47 18.67 0.95 5.79
CA LEU A 47 18.23 1.57 4.55
C LEU A 47 17.45 0.58 3.68
N ARG A 48 17.90 -0.68 3.63
CA ARG A 48 17.21 -1.76 2.93
C ARG A 48 15.81 -2.00 3.49
N ARG A 49 15.67 -2.11 4.83
CA ARG A 49 14.38 -2.28 5.50
C ARG A 49 13.44 -1.10 5.24
N PHE A 50 13.95 0.13 5.36
CA PHE A 50 13.19 1.34 5.04
C PHE A 50 12.68 1.34 3.59
N LEU A 51 13.55 0.98 2.64
CA LEU A 51 13.25 0.99 1.22
C LEU A 51 12.22 -0.08 0.86
N ILE A 52 12.36 -1.31 1.37
CA ILE A 52 11.36 -2.38 1.21
C ILE A 52 9.99 -1.94 1.75
N THR A 53 9.95 -1.36 2.96
CA THR A 53 8.71 -0.84 3.53
C THR A 53 8.12 0.29 2.69
N ALA A 54 8.95 1.20 2.17
CA ALA A 54 8.51 2.27 1.27
C ALA A 54 7.93 1.72 -0.05
N PHE A 55 8.59 0.75 -0.69
CA PHE A 55 8.06 0.09 -1.90
C PHE A 55 6.76 -0.66 -1.61
N ALA A 56 6.64 -1.31 -0.45
CA ALA A 56 5.42 -1.98 -0.02
C ALA A 56 4.25 -0.99 0.18
N LEU A 57 4.51 0.19 0.76
CA LEU A 57 3.51 1.26 0.92
C LEU A 57 3.09 1.85 -0.42
N VAL A 58 4.04 2.15 -1.32
CA VAL A 58 3.72 2.69 -2.65
C VAL A 58 2.90 1.68 -3.44
N LYS A 59 3.28 0.40 -3.42
CA LYS A 59 2.54 -0.66 -4.12
C LYS A 59 1.13 -0.82 -3.56
N SER A 60 0.95 -0.83 -2.24
CA SER A 60 -0.38 -0.97 -1.62
C SER A 60 -1.27 0.24 -1.87
N ALA A 61 -0.73 1.46 -1.81
CA ALA A 61 -1.45 2.69 -2.16
C ALA A 61 -1.88 2.69 -3.64
N LEU A 62 -1.01 2.21 -4.54
CA LEU A 62 -1.33 2.11 -5.97
C LEU A 62 -2.43 1.08 -6.25
N ILE A 63 -2.40 -0.06 -5.55
CA ILE A 63 -3.45 -1.08 -5.64
C ILE A 63 -4.78 -0.52 -5.10
N VAL A 64 -4.77 0.14 -3.94
CA VAL A 64 -5.98 0.73 -3.35
C VAL A 64 -6.55 1.84 -4.23
N ALA A 65 -5.72 2.67 -4.85
CA ALA A 65 -6.19 3.75 -5.72
C ALA A 65 -6.85 3.26 -7.03
N TYR A 66 -6.41 2.11 -7.55
CA TYR A 66 -6.83 1.65 -8.88
C TYR A 66 -7.70 0.38 -8.89
N PHE A 67 -7.37 -0.63 -8.09
CA PHE A 67 -8.22 -1.83 -7.98
C PHE A 67 -9.44 -1.57 -7.11
N MET A 68 -9.30 -0.73 -6.08
CA MET A 68 -10.42 -0.12 -5.39
C MET A 68 -10.74 1.22 -6.08
N HIS A 69 -11.47 1.17 -7.20
CA HIS A 69 -11.95 2.29 -8.01
C HIS A 69 -12.78 3.33 -7.19
N MET A 70 -12.14 4.05 -6.27
CA MET A 70 -12.74 4.85 -5.19
C MET A 70 -12.21 6.28 -5.24
N ARG A 71 -12.24 6.89 -6.43
CA ARG A 71 -11.87 8.30 -6.57
C ARG A 71 -12.99 9.27 -6.14
N PHE A 72 -14.24 8.84 -5.93
CA PHE A 72 -15.35 9.81 -5.97
C PHE A 72 -16.47 9.83 -4.91
N GLU A 73 -16.51 9.01 -3.83
CA GLU A 73 -17.62 9.22 -2.85
C GLU A 73 -17.35 8.98 -1.35
N ARG A 74 -16.28 8.28 -0.91
CA ARG A 74 -16.09 8.01 0.53
C ARG A 74 -14.61 8.02 0.95
N MET A 75 -14.10 9.17 1.40
CA MET A 75 -12.82 9.24 2.15
C MET A 75 -12.84 8.30 3.40
N GLY A 76 -14.03 7.96 3.90
CA GLY A 76 -14.21 7.04 5.03
C GLY A 76 -13.76 5.60 4.79
N MET A 77 -13.78 5.06 3.55
CA MET A 77 -13.29 3.68 3.31
C MET A 77 -11.77 3.62 3.25
N VAL A 78 -11.13 4.66 2.70
CA VAL A 78 -9.67 4.78 2.76
C VAL A 78 -9.21 4.89 4.21
N LEU A 79 -9.90 5.73 5.00
CA LEU A 79 -9.65 5.81 6.43
C LEU A 79 -9.91 4.46 7.11
N ALA A 80 -10.99 3.73 6.80
CA ALA A 80 -11.23 2.42 7.41
C ALA A 80 -10.14 1.35 7.13
N ILE A 81 -9.43 1.43 6.00
CA ILE A 81 -8.34 0.50 5.66
C ILE A 81 -6.99 1.01 6.17
N LEU A 82 -6.76 2.32 6.19
CA LEU A 82 -5.50 2.93 6.61
C LEU A 82 -5.42 3.20 8.13
N LEU A 83 -6.57 3.39 8.78
CA LEU A 83 -6.67 3.63 10.21
C LEU A 83 -6.21 2.43 11.06
N PRO A 84 -6.55 1.15 10.75
CA PRO A 84 -6.05 0.02 11.53
C PRO A 84 -4.52 -0.10 11.52
N PRO A 85 -3.82 -0.05 10.36
CA PRO A 85 -2.36 -0.02 10.32
C PRO A 85 -1.76 1.19 11.04
N LEU A 86 -2.36 2.38 10.88
CA LEU A 86 -1.86 3.61 11.50
C LEU A 86 -1.99 3.55 13.02
N LEU A 87 -3.12 3.05 13.53
CA LEU A 87 -3.36 2.87 14.96
C LEU A 87 -2.37 1.86 15.56
N LEU A 88 -2.09 0.77 14.85
CA LEU A 88 -1.08 -0.20 15.27
C LEU A 88 0.33 0.41 15.27
N MET A 89 0.70 1.19 14.26
CA MET A 89 1.98 1.92 14.28
C MET A 89 2.08 2.88 15.46
N ALA A 90 1.03 3.64 15.74
CA ALA A 90 0.98 4.55 16.88
C ALA A 90 1.08 3.80 18.21
N LEU A 91 0.37 2.68 18.36
CA LEU A 91 0.43 1.81 19.54
C LEU A 91 1.85 1.28 19.76
N VAL A 92 2.48 0.75 18.72
CA VAL A 92 3.86 0.25 18.78
C VAL A 92 4.83 1.39 19.12
N ALA A 93 4.66 2.58 18.53
CA ALA A 93 5.50 3.74 18.82
C ALA A 93 5.41 4.21 20.28
N ILE A 94 4.23 4.10 20.91
CA ILE A 94 4.02 4.44 22.32
C ILE A 94 4.56 3.34 23.25
N ILE A 95 4.42 2.07 22.90
CA ILE A 95 4.85 0.93 23.74
C ILE A 95 6.36 0.69 23.69
N LEU A 96 7.02 0.99 22.56
CA LEU A 96 8.45 0.75 22.35
C LEU A 96 9.35 1.38 23.45
N PRO A 97 9.21 2.67 23.81
CA PRO A 97 10.01 3.31 24.86
C PRO A 97 9.85 2.64 26.23
N GLU A 98 8.62 2.32 26.63
CA GLU A 98 8.32 1.64 27.88
C GLU A 98 9.00 0.26 27.93
N GLY A 99 8.95 -0.48 26.82
CA GLY A 99 9.65 -1.76 26.69
C GLY A 99 11.17 -1.65 26.87
N THR A 100 11.79 -0.60 26.29
CA THR A 100 13.23 -0.35 26.46
C THR A 100 13.60 0.08 27.88
N TYR A 101 12.74 0.84 28.55
CA TYR A 101 12.97 1.25 29.93
C TYR A 101 12.89 0.07 30.91
N VAL A 102 11.84 -0.75 30.79
CA VAL A 102 11.64 -1.94 31.64
C VAL A 102 12.75 -2.97 31.44
N SER A 103 13.23 -3.15 30.21
CA SER A 103 14.37 -4.04 29.94
C SER A 103 15.67 -3.51 30.54
N GLY A 104 15.95 -2.22 30.42
CA GLY A 104 17.12 -1.60 31.05
C GLY A 104 17.12 -1.69 32.58
N VAL A 105 15.98 -1.45 33.23
CA VAL A 105 15.85 -1.57 34.70
C VAL A 105 16.03 -3.03 35.14
N ARG A 106 15.46 -3.99 34.39
CA ARG A 106 15.64 -5.41 34.71
C ARG A 106 17.10 -5.84 34.60
N GLU A 107 17.82 -5.40 33.58
CA GLU A 107 19.23 -5.71 33.41
C GLU A 107 20.09 -5.06 34.50
N PHE A 108 19.73 -3.86 34.95
CA PHE A 108 20.41 -3.20 36.07
C PHE A 108 20.20 -3.91 37.43
N PHE A 109 19.00 -4.43 37.70
CA PHE A 109 18.69 -5.08 38.99
C PHE A 109 18.94 -6.60 39.03
N PHE A 110 18.74 -7.30 37.91
CA PHE A 110 18.85 -8.76 37.80
C PHE A 110 20.05 -9.21 36.94
N GLY A 111 20.80 -8.31 36.32
CA GLY A 111 22.02 -8.59 35.56
C GLY A 111 23.26 -8.79 36.44
N ARG A 112 23.14 -9.62 37.47
CA ARG A 112 24.25 -10.35 38.10
C ARG A 112 24.08 -11.83 37.83
#